data_AF-A0A838IB39-F1
#
_entry.id   AF-A0A838IB39-F1
#
_cell.length_a   1.000
_cell.length_b   1.000
_cell.length_c   1.000
_cell.angle_alpha   90.00
_cell.angle_beta   90.00
_cell.angle_gamma   90.00
#
_symmetry.space_group_name_H-M   'P 1'
#
loop_
_entity.id
_entity.type
_entity.pdbx_description
1 polymer ?
#
loop_
_entity_poly.entity_id
_entity_poly.type
_entity_poly.pdbx_seq_one_letter_code
_entity_poly.pdbx_strand_id
1 'polypeptide(L)'
;MPLNGFALDGVWRVADESATARGGSALEAHFQARRVFLVLSSKGNRRRAVRVLLDGRPVSAAEAGADVRDGRLEVAAQRLYRLVSLPEVEDRTLRLELPPDVTGYAFTFG
;
A
#
# COMPACT_ATOMS: atom_id res chain seq x y z
N MET A 1 -3.82 8.79 -13.15
CA MET A 1 -3.61 9.74 -12.03
C MET A 1 -2.32 10.52 -12.29
N PRO A 2 -2.16 11.81 -11.90
CA PRO A 2 -0.88 12.50 -12.08
C PRO A 2 0.26 11.78 -11.34
N LEU A 3 1.50 12.01 -11.78
CA LEU A 3 2.69 11.50 -11.10
C LEU A 3 2.76 12.04 -9.66
N ASN A 4 3.13 11.17 -8.71
CA ASN A 4 3.10 11.43 -7.26
C ASN A 4 1.70 11.70 -6.68
N GLY A 5 0.65 11.39 -7.44
CA GLY A 5 -0.72 11.37 -6.93
C GLY A 5 -1.03 10.07 -6.20
N PHE A 6 -2.01 10.14 -5.30
CA PHE A 6 -2.66 8.96 -4.72
C PHE A 6 -4.19 9.10 -4.78
N ALA A 7 -4.88 7.96 -4.83
CA ALA A 7 -6.34 7.89 -4.89
C ALA A 7 -6.87 6.86 -3.88
N LEU A 8 -8.02 7.21 -3.29
CA LEU A 8 -8.81 6.32 -2.44
C LEU A 8 -10.03 5.87 -3.22
N ASP A 9 -10.17 4.55 -3.39
CA ASP A 9 -11.30 3.89 -4.06
C ASP A 9 -12.12 3.08 -3.05
N GLY A 10 -13.43 3.00 -3.24
CA GLY A 10 -14.37 2.40 -2.29
C GLY A 10 -14.66 3.27 -1.07
N VAL A 11 -15.04 2.63 0.04
CA VAL A 11 -15.49 3.36 1.24
C VAL A 11 -14.35 3.57 2.22
N TRP A 12 -14.10 4.83 2.57
CA TRP A 12 -13.06 5.23 3.51
C TRP A 12 -13.62 6.12 4.62
N ARG A 13 -13.03 6.02 5.80
CA ARG A 13 -13.10 7.09 6.80
C ARG A 13 -11.81 7.89 6.70
N VAL A 14 -11.91 9.10 6.18
CA VAL A 14 -10.79 10.03 6.08
C VAL A 14 -10.77 10.94 7.31
N ALA A 15 -9.60 11.14 7.88
CA ALA A 15 -9.29 12.08 8.95
C ALA A 15 -8.08 12.93 8.52
N ASP A 16 -7.71 13.92 9.33
CA ASP A 16 -6.67 14.90 8.97
C ASP A 16 -5.32 14.26 8.59
N GLU A 17 -4.93 13.17 9.26
CA GLU A 17 -3.62 12.52 9.08
C GLU A 17 -3.71 11.05 8.64
N SER A 18 -4.91 10.54 8.34
CA SER A 18 -5.07 9.12 8.02
C SER A 18 -6.35 8.80 7.26
N ALA A 19 -6.34 7.64 6.60
CA ALA A 19 -7.53 7.06 5.98
C ALA A 19 -7.70 5.61 6.43
N THR A 20 -8.85 5.28 7.00
CA THR A 20 -9.19 3.91 7.42
C THR A 20 -10.15 3.26 6.43
N ALA A 21 -9.75 2.09 5.92
CA ALA A 21 -10.55 1.25 5.03
C ALA A 21 -11.84 0.77 5.71
N ARG A 22 -12.94 0.75 4.95
CA ARG A 22 -14.24 0.21 5.39
C ARG A 22 -14.66 -0.95 4.51
N GLY A 23 -15.09 -0.73 3.29
CA GLY A 23 -15.60 -1.78 2.41
C GLY A 23 -15.22 -1.53 0.96
N GLY A 24 -14.76 -2.58 0.27
CA GLY A 24 -14.29 -2.48 -1.11
C GLY A 24 -13.13 -1.49 -1.29
N SER A 25 -12.35 -1.26 -0.23
CA SER A 25 -11.38 -0.17 -0.20
C SER A 25 -10.11 -0.52 -0.96
N ALA A 26 -9.66 0.39 -1.81
CA ALA A 26 -8.34 0.33 -2.42
C ALA A 26 -7.62 1.68 -2.36
N LEU A 27 -6.30 1.61 -2.25
CA LEU A 27 -5.40 2.77 -2.24
C LEU A 27 -4.46 2.63 -3.43
N GLU A 28 -4.39 3.64 -4.28
CA GLU A 28 -3.55 3.66 -5.46
C GLU A 28 -2.53 4.79 -5.38
N ALA A 29 -1.31 4.54 -5.86
CA ALA A 29 -0.23 5.52 -5.96
C ALA A 29 0.47 5.38 -7.31
N HIS A 30 0.65 6.49 -8.01
CA HIS A 30 1.43 6.58 -9.24
C HIS A 30 2.77 7.22 -8.88
N PHE A 31 3.86 6.48 -9.01
CA PHE A 31 5.16 6.86 -8.44
C PHE A 31 6.29 6.70 -9.44
N GLN A 32 7.34 7.51 -9.28
CA GLN A 32 8.61 7.36 -9.97
C GLN A 32 9.73 7.20 -8.93
N ALA A 33 10.04 5.95 -8.56
CA ALA A 33 11.00 5.62 -7.50
C ALA A 33 11.49 4.18 -7.62
N ARG A 34 12.51 3.81 -6.85
CA ARG A 34 12.98 2.42 -6.73
C ARG A 34 12.25 1.67 -5.64
N ARG A 35 11.88 2.37 -4.57
CA ARG A 35 11.28 1.78 -3.38
C ARG A 35 10.04 2.54 -2.99
N VAL A 36 9.02 1.79 -2.60
CA VAL A 36 7.77 2.34 -2.06
C VAL A 36 7.55 1.80 -0.67
N PHE A 37 7.26 2.72 0.25
CA PHE A 37 6.92 2.41 1.62
C PHE A 37 5.58 3.04 1.99
N LEU A 38 4.87 2.42 2.92
CA LEU A 38 3.64 2.97 3.47
C LEU A 38 3.58 2.71 4.97
N VAL A 39 3.29 3.75 5.74
CA VAL A 39 2.91 3.57 7.14
C VAL A 39 1.47 3.06 7.19
N LEU A 40 1.29 1.88 7.77
CA LEU A 40 -0.01 1.22 7.94
C LEU A 40 -0.20 0.80 9.39
N SER A 41 -1.44 0.68 9.82
CA SER A 41 -1.83 0.01 11.07
C SER A 41 -3.11 -0.81 10.85
N SER A 42 -3.39 -1.71 11.78
CA SER A 42 -4.63 -2.49 11.79
C SER A 42 -5.30 -2.39 13.15
N LYS A 43 -6.61 -2.16 13.18
CA LYS A 43 -7.35 -1.96 14.43
C LYS A 43 -7.14 -3.12 15.41
N GLY A 44 -6.70 -2.77 16.62
CA GLY A 44 -6.42 -3.70 17.71
C GLY A 44 -5.22 -4.62 17.43
N ASN A 45 -4.30 -4.24 16.53
CA ASN A 45 -3.15 -5.03 16.10
C ASN A 45 -3.51 -6.43 15.54
N ARG A 46 -4.77 -6.64 15.15
CA ARG A 46 -5.23 -7.88 14.54
C ARG A 46 -4.65 -7.99 13.12
N ARG A 47 -4.06 -9.13 12.78
CA ARG A 47 -3.46 -9.38 11.46
C ARG A 47 -4.53 -9.31 10.37
N ARG A 48 -4.24 -8.53 9.32
CA ARG A 48 -5.10 -8.37 8.15
C ARG A 48 -4.25 -8.45 6.89
N ALA A 49 -4.66 -9.30 5.96
CA ALA A 49 -3.99 -9.44 4.68
C ALA A 49 -4.45 -8.34 3.71
N VAL A 50 -3.50 -7.61 3.15
CA VAL A 50 -3.69 -6.62 2.09
C VAL A 50 -3.15 -7.22 0.79
N ARG A 51 -3.90 -7.11 -0.32
CA ARG A 51 -3.37 -7.49 -1.63
C ARG A 51 -2.56 -6.34 -2.21
N VAL A 52 -1.41 -6.66 -2.78
CA VAL A 52 -0.47 -5.69 -3.34
C VAL A 52 -0.32 -5.97 -4.83
N LEU A 53 -0.65 -4.98 -5.64
CA LEU A 53 -0.60 -5.04 -7.10
C LEU A 53 0.35 -3.97 -7.64
N LEU A 54 1.22 -4.32 -8.57
CA LEU A 54 2.01 -3.41 -9.37
C LEU A 54 1.55 -3.53 -10.83
N ASP A 55 1.13 -2.41 -11.41
CA ASP A 55 0.48 -2.29 -12.73
C ASP A 55 -0.64 -3.31 -12.95
N GLY A 56 -1.49 -3.45 -11.93
CA GLY A 56 -2.66 -4.33 -11.98
C GLY A 56 -2.36 -5.82 -11.81
N ARG A 57 -1.10 -6.22 -11.61
CA ARG A 57 -0.71 -7.62 -11.35
C ARG A 57 -0.17 -7.79 -9.93
N PRO A 58 -0.37 -8.94 -9.27
CA PRO A 58 0.27 -9.21 -7.98
C PRO A 58 1.77 -8.95 -8.05
N VAL A 59 2.30 -8.23 -7.06
CA VAL A 59 3.74 -7.94 -7.00
C VAL A 59 4.54 -9.26 -7.03
N SER A 60 5.48 -9.36 -7.95
CA SER A 60 6.33 -10.53 -8.09
C SER A 60 7.34 -10.61 -6.95
N ALA A 61 7.91 -11.80 -6.71
CA ALA A 61 8.95 -11.96 -5.69
C ALA A 61 10.22 -11.12 -5.98
N ALA A 62 10.49 -10.79 -7.25
CA ALA A 62 11.64 -9.98 -7.64
C ALA A 62 11.42 -8.47 -7.39
N GLU A 63 10.18 -8.01 -7.41
CA GLU A 63 9.81 -6.60 -7.22
C GLU A 63 9.27 -6.31 -5.80
N ALA A 64 9.05 -7.36 -4.99
CA ALA A 64 8.50 -7.25 -3.65
C ALA A 64 9.46 -6.56 -2.68
N GLY A 65 8.93 -5.60 -1.92
CA GLY A 65 9.59 -5.14 -0.70
C GLY A 65 9.57 -6.21 0.39
N ALA A 66 10.40 -6.05 1.43
CA ALA A 66 10.63 -7.07 2.45
C ALA A 66 9.39 -7.53 3.23
N ASP A 67 8.30 -6.77 3.20
CA ASP A 67 7.06 -7.08 3.90
C ASP A 67 6.01 -7.77 3.00
N VAL A 68 6.25 -7.86 1.70
CA VAL A 68 5.34 -8.46 0.72
C VAL A 68 5.80 -9.85 0.34
N ARG A 69 4.89 -10.83 0.38
CA ARG A 69 5.11 -12.20 -0.09
C ARG A 69 3.90 -12.65 -0.90
N ASP A 70 4.12 -13.24 -2.06
CA ASP A 70 3.07 -13.72 -2.98
C ASP A 70 1.99 -12.66 -3.28
N GLY A 71 2.42 -11.40 -3.51
CA GLY A 71 1.53 -10.27 -3.75
C GLY A 71 0.63 -9.90 -2.56
N ARG A 72 1.00 -10.30 -1.34
CA ARG A 72 0.25 -10.02 -0.11
C ARG A 72 1.14 -9.43 0.99
N LEU A 73 0.53 -8.57 1.80
CA LEU A 73 1.12 -7.92 2.95
C LEU A 73 0.29 -8.22 4.19
N GLU A 74 0.92 -8.63 5.29
CA GLU A 74 0.22 -8.78 6.59
C GLU A 74 0.40 -7.51 7.43
N VAL A 75 -0.70 -6.79 7.68
CA VAL A 75 -0.72 -5.58 8.50
C VAL A 75 -1.21 -5.90 9.91
N ALA A 76 -0.48 -5.41 10.92
CA ALA A 76 -0.82 -5.55 12.33
C ALA A 76 -0.47 -4.27 13.10
N ALA A 77 0.79 -4.13 13.53
CA ALA A 77 1.26 -2.97 14.27
C ALA A 77 1.39 -1.72 13.36
N GLN A 78 1.27 -0.54 13.96
CA GLN A 78 1.56 0.72 13.26
C GLN A 78 3.06 0.83 13.00
N ARG A 79 3.47 0.67 11.74
CA ARG A 79 4.88 0.81 11.33
C ARG A 79 5.01 1.13 9.85
N LEU A 80 6.22 1.43 9.44
CA LEU A 80 6.59 1.48 8.03
C LEU A 80 6.63 0.07 7.44
N TYR A 81 5.91 -0.14 6.34
CA TYR A 81 5.91 -1.37 5.55
C TYR A 81 6.60 -1.14 4.20
N ARG A 82 7.48 -2.06 3.80
CA ARG A 82 8.25 -2.05 2.55
C ARG A 82 7.48 -2.82 1.48
N LEU A 83 6.92 -2.11 0.50
CA LEU A 83 5.95 -2.67 -0.45
C LEU A 83 6.60 -3.12 -1.75
N VAL A 84 7.46 -2.27 -2.32
CA VAL A 84 8.09 -2.46 -3.63
C VAL A 84 9.59 -2.18 -3.53
N SER A 85 10.40 -2.95 -4.25
CA SER A 85 11.84 -2.77 -4.39
C SER A 85 12.28 -3.14 -5.82
N LEU A 86 12.51 -2.13 -6.66
CA LEU A 86 12.89 -2.26 -8.06
C LEU A 86 14.42 -2.12 -8.25
N PRO A 87 14.98 -2.69 -9.34
CA PRO A 87 16.40 -2.55 -9.64
C PRO A 87 16.80 -1.09 -9.89
N GLU A 88 15.95 -0.34 -10.58
CA GLU A 88 16.18 1.06 -10.99
C GLU A 88 14.93 1.93 -10.80
N VAL A 89 15.07 3.25 -10.97
CA VAL A 89 13.95 4.19 -10.81
C VAL A 89 13.01 3.97 -11.98
N GLU A 90 11.78 3.57 -11.68
CA GLU A 90 10.76 3.32 -12.69
C GLU A 90 9.49 4.11 -12.38
N ASP A 91 8.74 4.47 -13.43
CA ASP A 91 7.41 5.05 -13.37
C ASP A 91 6.38 3.92 -13.40
N ARG A 92 5.67 3.70 -12.28
CA ARG A 92 4.79 2.54 -12.08
C ARG A 92 3.55 2.91 -11.26
N THR A 93 2.53 2.06 -11.31
CA THR A 93 1.31 2.20 -10.52
C THR A 93 1.19 1.09 -9.47
N LEU A 94 1.18 1.48 -8.19
CA LEU A 94 0.92 0.58 -7.06
C LEU A 94 -0.54 0.67 -6.65
N ARG A 95 -1.21 -0.48 -6.48
CA ARG A 95 -2.54 -0.58 -5.89
C ARG A 95 -2.54 -1.54 -4.71
N LEU A 96 -3.11 -1.10 -3.59
CA LEU A 96 -3.39 -1.91 -2.41
C LEU A 96 -4.88 -2.17 -2.32
N GLU A 97 -5.29 -3.42 -2.13
CA GLU A 97 -6.67 -3.76 -1.78
C GLU A 97 -6.73 -4.08 -0.29
N LEU A 98 -7.47 -3.26 0.47
CA LEU A 98 -7.42 -3.27 1.92
C LEU A 98 -8.72 -3.83 2.51
N PRO A 99 -8.64 -4.79 3.43
CA PRO A 99 -9.80 -5.20 4.20
C PRO A 99 -10.21 -4.09 5.18
N PRO A 100 -11.46 -4.16 5.72
CA PRO A 100 -11.92 -3.23 6.75
C PRO A 100 -10.94 -3.10 7.92
N ASP A 101 -10.84 -1.89 8.47
CA ASP A 101 -10.06 -1.53 9.65
C ASP A 101 -8.52 -1.51 9.49
N VAL A 102 -8.02 -1.54 8.25
CA VAL A 102 -6.64 -1.12 7.96
C VAL A 102 -6.61 0.39 7.77
N THR A 103 -5.64 1.06 8.40
CA THR A 103 -5.43 2.50 8.30
C THR A 103 -4.12 2.80 7.59
N GLY A 104 -4.14 3.68 6.59
CA GLY A 104 -2.94 4.25 5.97
C GLY A 104 -2.71 5.68 6.42
N TYR A 105 -1.43 6.07 6.49
CA TYR A 105 -1.00 7.37 7.02
C TYR A 105 -0.18 8.16 6.00
N ALA A 106 0.95 7.61 5.53
CA ALA A 106 1.84 8.32 4.62
C ALA A 106 2.61 7.37 3.71
N PHE A 107 2.64 7.68 2.41
CA PHE A 107 3.58 7.09 1.47
C PHE A 107 4.95 7.77 1.61
N THR A 108 6.01 6.97 1.49
CA THR A 108 7.37 7.48 1.29
C THR A 108 8.07 6.70 0.18
N PHE A 109 9.06 7.32 -0.45
CA PHE A 109 9.72 6.82 -1.66
C PHE A 109 11.25 6.96 -1.55
N GLY A 110 11.99 6.09 -2.24
CA GLY A 110 13.47 6.13 -2.31
C GLY A 110 14.07 5.07 -3.22
#